data_AF-A0A151TLE6-F1
#
_entry.id   AF-A0A151TLE6-F1
#
_cell.length_a   1.000
_cell.length_b   1.000
_cell.length_c   1.000
_cell.angle_alpha   90.00
_cell.angle_beta   90.00
_cell.angle_gamma   90.00
#
_symmetry.space_group_name_H-M   'P 1'
#
loop_
_entity.id
_entity.type
_entity.pdbx_description
1 polymer ?
#
loop_
_entity_poly.entity_id
_entity_poly.type
_entity_poly.pdbx_seq_one_letter_code
_entity_poly.pdbx_strand_id
1 'polypeptide(L)' 'MIFPFHELCSKLELFVVFKHTGKLDVGHYVTYLPLNNRSYTCYDAWVTQVHENEVAQYYMMFYAQRMLYYKAIDKQKQMI' A
#
# COMPACT_ATOMS: atom_id res chain seq x y z
N MET A 1 -4.66 3.87 33.58
CA MET A 1 -5.15 2.81 32.69
C MET A 1 -4.32 2.87 31.41
N ILE A 2 -3.24 2.11 31.35
CA ILE A 2 -2.38 2.02 30.17
C ILE A 2 -3.03 0.95 29.30
N PHE A 3 -3.67 1.35 28.20
CA PHE A 3 -4.13 0.38 27.20
C PHE A 3 -2.90 -0.35 26.67
N PRO A 4 -2.88 -1.69 26.67
CA PRO A 4 -1.73 -2.44 26.17
C PRO A 4 -1.58 -2.10 24.69
N PHE A 5 -0.51 -1.39 24.35
CA PHE A 5 -0.14 -1.04 22.97
C PHE A 5 -0.13 -2.27 22.04
N HIS A 6 -0.03 -3.47 22.63
CA HIS A 6 -0.09 -4.76 21.97
C HIS A 6 -1.42 -5.05 21.25
N GLU A 7 -2.58 -4.69 21.81
CA GLU A 7 -3.88 -5.00 21.18
C GLU A 7 -4.21 -4.09 19.98
N LEU A 8 -3.71 -2.85 19.98
CA LEU A 8 -3.89 -1.93 18.85
C LEU A 8 -2.98 -2.30 17.67
N CYS A 9 -1.80 -2.86 17.96
CA CYS A 9 -0.73 -3.11 16.98
C CYS A 9 -0.95 -4.36 16.10
N SER A 10 -1.84 -5.28 16.46
CA SER A 10 -1.92 -6.59 15.79
C SER A 10 -2.58 -6.63 14.41
N LYS A 11 -3.03 -5.51 13.84
CA LYS A 11 -3.64 -5.46 12.48
C LYS A 11 -3.07 -4.34 11.63
N LEU A 12 -1.79 -4.47 11.30
CA LEU A 12 -1.17 -3.73 10.22
C LEU A 12 -1.46 -4.45 8.90
N GLU A 13 -2.07 -3.76 7.96
CA GLU A 13 -2.32 -4.26 6.61
C GLU A 13 -1.31 -3.59 5.66
N LEU A 14 -0.82 -4.36 4.68
CA LEU A 14 0.05 -3.83 3.64
C LEU A 14 -0.75 -2.82 2.82
N PHE A 15 -0.29 -1.57 2.78
CA PHE A 15 -1.01 -0.46 2.16
C PHE A 15 -0.47 -0.13 0.78
N VAL A 16 0.86 -0.04 0.64
CA VAL A 16 1.50 0.22 -0.65
C VAL A 16 2.90 -0.35 -0.67
N VAL A 17 3.34 -0.76 -1.86
CA VAL A 17 4.69 -1.26 -2.10
C VAL A 17 5.33 -0.48 -3.24
N PHE A 18 6.58 -0.07 -3.06
CA PHE A 18 7.38 0.54 -4.11
C PHE A 18 8.42 -0.48 -4.58
N LYS A 19 8.44 -0.72 -5.89
CA LYS A 19 9.41 -1.57 -6.57
C LYS A 19 10.36 -0.65 -7.33
N HIS A 20 11.66 -0.86 -7.14
CA HIS A 20 12.67 -0.25 -7.99
C HIS A 20 12.96 -1.21 -9.14
N THR A 21 12.98 -0.71 -10.37
CA THR A 21 13.29 -1.47 -11.58
C THR A 21 14.47 -0.84 -12.30
N GLY A 22 15.48 -1.64 -12.68
CA GLY A 22 16.70 -1.13 -13.31
C GLY A 22 17.94 -1.28 -12.42
N LYS A 23 19.01 -0.55 -12.75
CA LYS A 23 20.28 -0.57 -12.01
C LYS A 23 20.19 0.32 -10.78
N LEU A 24 20.99 0.03 -9.76
CA LEU A 24 20.97 0.75 -8.48
C LEU A 24 21.18 2.27 -8.63
N ASP A 25 21.97 2.69 -9.61
CA ASP A 25 22.29 4.09 -9.93
C ASP A 25 21.33 4.73 -10.94
N VAL A 26 20.63 3.90 -11.73
CA VAL A 26 19.70 4.33 -12.77
C VAL A 26 18.55 3.33 -12.88
N GLY A 27 17.37 3.74 -12.41
CA GLY A 27 16.16 2.94 -12.52
C GLY A 27 14.88 3.75 -12.30
N HIS A 28 13.75 3.05 -12.36
CA HIS A 28 12.41 3.63 -12.28
C HIS A 28 11.61 2.96 -11.15
N TYR A 29 10.83 3.78 -10.45
CA TYR A 29 10.01 3.32 -9.33
C TYR A 29 8.58 3.07 -9.79
N VAL A 30 8.12 1.84 -9.54
CA VAL A 30 6.76 1.42 -9.81
C VAL A 30 6.05 1.18 -8.49
N THR A 31 4.84 1.69 -8.36
CA THR A 31 4.04 1.53 -7.16
C THR A 31 3.04 0.40 -7.33
N TYR A 32 2.99 -0.51 -6.37
CA TYR A 32 2.02 -1.59 -6.28
C TYR A 32 1.02 -1.30 -5.17
N LEU A 33 -0.26 -1.32 -5.51
CA LEU A 33 -1.37 -0.99 -4.64
C LEU A 33 -2.29 -2.21 -4.49
N PRO A 34 -2.32 -2.86 -3.30
CA PRO A 34 -3.36 -3.81 -2.96
C PRO A 34 -4.65 -3.05 -2.61
N LEU A 35 -5.69 -3.20 -3.42
CA LEU A 35 -7.00 -2.57 -3.19
C LEU A 35 -8.12 -3.58 -3.44
N ASN A 36 -8.98 -3.80 -2.44
CA ASN A 36 -10.16 -4.68 -2.52
C ASN A 36 -9.86 -6.08 -3.09
N ASN A 37 -8.83 -6.76 -2.56
CA ASN A 37 -8.36 -8.08 -3.02
C ASN A 37 -7.92 -8.11 -4.50
N ARG A 38 -7.56 -6.97 -5.06
CA ARG A 38 -6.94 -6.84 -6.38
C ARG A 38 -5.63 -6.09 -6.23
N SER A 39 -4.68 -6.40 -7.10
CA SER A 39 -3.41 -5.70 -7.16
C SER A 39 -3.39 -4.78 -8.37
N TYR A 40 -2.89 -3.56 -8.17
CA TYR A 40 -2.69 -2.58 -9.24
C TYR A 40 -1.24 -2.13 -9.26
N THR A 41 -0.74 -1.82 -10.44
CA THR A 41 0.52 -1.10 -10.62
C THR A 41 0.26 0.30 -11.13
N CYS A 42 0.93 1.28 -10.52
CA CYS A 42 1.03 2.64 -11.01
C CYS A 42 2.43 2.85 -11.57
N TYR A 43 2.51 3.10 -12.87
CA TYR A 43 3.72 3.47 -13.59
C TYR A 43 3.54 4.91 -14.10
N ASP A 44 4.13 5.88 -13.38
CA ASP A 44 3.91 7.30 -13.61
C ASP A 44 2.41 7.66 -13.69
N ALA A 45 1.91 7.98 -14.89
CA ALA A 45 0.52 8.35 -15.12
C ALA A 45 -0.42 7.15 -15.35
N TRP A 46 0.09 5.92 -15.45
CA TRP A 46 -0.68 4.76 -15.89
C TRP A 46 -0.99 3.82 -14.72
N VAL A 47 -2.26 3.44 -14.60
CA VAL A 47 -2.75 2.50 -13.58
C VAL A 47 -3.27 1.25 -14.27
N THR A 48 -2.71 0.09 -13.94
CA THR A 48 -3.09 -1.21 -14.53
C THR A 48 -3.35 -2.24 -13.45
N GLN A 49 -4.40 -3.05 -13.61
CA GLN A 49 -4.64 -4.18 -12.73
C GLN A 49 -3.66 -5.32 -13.09
N VAL A 50 -3.06 -5.95 -12.08
CA VAL A 50 -2.11 -7.05 -12.24
C VAL A 50 -2.52 -8.26 -11.39
N HIS A 51 -2.06 -9.44 -11.80
CA HIS A 51 -2.16 -10.64 -10.96
C HIS A 51 -1.06 -10.63 -9.90
N GLU A 52 -1.39 -11.10 -8.70
CA GLU A 52 -0.44 -11.28 -7.60
C GLU A 52 0.59 -12.35 -8.00
N ASN A 53 1.74 -11.96 -8.56
CA ASN A 53 2.79 -12.95 -8.84
C ASN A 53 4.22 -12.43 -9.07
N GLU A 54 4.64 -11.30 -8.48
CA GLU A 54 6.07 -10.91 -8.54
C GLU A 54 6.62 -10.48 -7.17
N VAL A 55 6.97 -11.47 -6.35
CA VAL A 55 7.32 -11.31 -4.93
C VAL A 55 8.81 -10.97 -4.69
N ALA A 56 9.63 -10.76 -5.71
CA ALA A 56 11.07 -10.91 -5.52
C ALA A 56 11.89 -9.64 -5.18
N GLN A 57 11.41 -8.41 -5.42
CA GLN A 57 12.28 -7.21 -5.32
C GLN A 57 11.54 -5.92 -4.94
N TYR A 58 10.89 -5.92 -3.78
CA TYR A 58 10.27 -4.70 -3.25
C TYR A 58 11.32 -3.82 -2.56
N TYR A 59 11.37 -2.54 -2.94
CA TYR A 59 12.32 -1.56 -2.39
C TYR A 59 11.82 -0.97 -1.07
N MET A 60 10.52 -0.65 -0.99
CA MET A 60 9.92 -0.05 0.19
C MET A 60 8.49 -0.55 0.38
N MET A 61 8.09 -0.86 1.60
CA MET A 61 6.76 -1.35 1.95
C MET A 61 6.16 -0.49 3.06
N PHE A 62 4.95 -0.01 2.85
CA PHE A 62 4.21 0.76 3.85
C PHE A 62 3.08 -0.08 4.41
N TYR A 63 3.05 -0.16 5.74
CA TYR A 63 1.99 -0.81 6.50
C TYR A 63 1.16 0.24 7.20
N ALA A 64 -0.16 0.08 7.17
CA ALA A 64 -1.09 0.99 7.84
C ALA A 64 -2.05 0.21 8.73
N GLN A 65 -2.45 0.83 9.84
CA GLN A 65 -3.46 0.26 10.72
C GLN A 65 -4.85 0.49 10.11
N ARG A 66 -5.61 -0.60 9.94
CA ARG A 66 -6.91 -0.63 9.24
C ARG A 66 -7.93 0.42 9.74
N MET A 67 -7.90 0.79 11.02
CA MET A 67 -8.81 1.80 11.58
C MET A 67 -8.63 3.22 11.00
N LEU A 68 -7.49 3.55 10.39
CA LEU A 68 -7.23 4.87 9.81
C LEU A 68 -7.71 4.98 8.35
N TYR A 69 -7.72 3.87 7.62
CA TYR A 69 -8.18 3.80 6.22
C TYR A 69 -9.66 4.16 6.08
N TYR A 70 -10.52 3.62 6.94
CA TYR A 70 -11.97 3.90 6.90
C TYR A 70 -12.31 5.36 7.25
N LYS A 71 -11.62 5.97 8.22
CA LYS A 71 -11.89 7.38 8.61
C LYS A 71 -11.57 8.38 7.51
N ALA A 72 -10.58 8.12 6.67
CA ALA A 72 -10.24 8.98 5.54
C ALA A 72 -11.26 8.87 4.40
N ILE A 73 -11.72 7.64 4.11
CA ILE A 73 -12.73 7.37 3.07
C ILE A 73 -14.10 7.93 3.46
N ASP A 74 -14.50 7.77 4.72
CA ASP A 74 -15.79 8.28 5.20
C ASP A 74 -15.86 9.81 5.16
N LYS A 75 -14.76 10.51 5.45
CA LYS A 75 -14.69 11.97 5.25
C LYS A 75 -14.88 12.38 3.80
N GLN A 76 -14.37 11.60 2.86
CA GLN A 76 -14.51 11.89 1.43
C GLN A 76 -15.94 11.66 0.93
N LYS A 77 -16.69 10.70 1.50
CA LYS A 77 -18.11 10.47 1.18
C LYS A 77 -19.08 11.50 1.75
N GLN A 78 -18.70 12.22 2.81
CA GLN A 78 -19.52 13.29 3.40
C GLN A 78 -19.40 14.63 2.66
N MET A 79 -18.50 14.75 1.67
CA MET A 79 -18.29 15.96 0.87
C MET A 79 -18.81 15.84 -0.57
N ILE A 80 -19.62 14.81 -0.87
CA ILE A 80 -20.28 14.60 -2.17
C ILE A 80 -21.79 14.63 -1.95
#